data_AF-A0A318QKE2-F1
#
_entry.id   AF-A0A318QKE2-F1
#
_cell.length_a   1.000
_cell.length_b   1.000
_cell.length_c   1.000
_cell.angle_alpha   90.00
_cell.angle_beta   90.00
_cell.angle_gamma   90.00
#
_symmetry.space_group_name_H-M   'P 1'
#
loop_
_entity.id
_entity.type
_entity.pdbx_description
1 polymer ?
#
loop_
_entity_poly.entity_id
_entity_poly.type
_entity_poly.pdbx_seq_one_letter_code
_entity_poly.pdbx_strand_id
1 'polypeptide(L)' 'MSAFVALRFKPDLKQSHNLRIDNGKHVTLAVTTIMSKLVIHTNALLHDDRIWIPKASLITMEMPD' A
#
# COMPACT_ATOMS: atom_id res chain seq x y z
N MET A 1 9.42 -1.21 -14.23
CA MET A 1 8.06 -1.54 -14.73
C MET A 1 7.06 -1.89 -13.62
N SER A 2 7.38 -2.73 -12.62
CA SER A 2 6.44 -3.18 -11.56
C SER A 2 5.66 -2.04 -10.84
N ALA A 3 6.30 -0.89 -10.62
CA ALA A 3 5.65 0.23 -9.93
C ALA A 3 4.52 0.91 -10.72
N PHE A 4 4.65 1.00 -12.04
CA PHE A 4 3.59 1.52 -12.91
C PHE A 4 2.38 0.59 -12.94
N VAL A 5 2.63 -0.72 -12.87
CA VAL A 5 1.60 -1.74 -12.79
C VAL A 5 0.83 -1.62 -11.47
N ALA A 6 1.52 -1.45 -10.34
CA ALA A 6 0.90 -1.27 -9.03
C ALA A 6 -0.03 -0.05 -8.96
N LEU A 7 0.35 1.07 -9.60
CA LEU A 7 -0.50 2.27 -9.71
C LEU A 7 -1.77 2.04 -10.53
N ARG A 8 -1.77 1.08 -11.46
CA ARG A 8 -2.94 0.75 -12.29
C ARG A 8 -3.91 -0.18 -11.56
N PHE A 9 -3.39 -1.15 -10.79
CA PHE A 9 -4.20 -2.17 -10.10
C PHE A 9 -4.70 -1.73 -8.72
N LYS A 10 -4.07 -0.73 -8.08
CA LYS A 10 -4.49 -0.21 -6.78
C LYS A 10 -4.89 1.28 -6.89
N PRO A 11 -6.20 1.60 -6.88
CA PRO A 11 -6.66 2.98 -7.01
C PRO A 11 -6.19 3.89 -5.86
N ASP A 12 -5.96 3.33 -4.68
CA ASP A 12 -5.43 4.02 -3.50
C ASP A 12 -3.99 4.54 -3.72
N LEU A 13 -3.15 3.70 -4.34
CA LEU A 13 -1.78 4.07 -4.71
C LEU A 13 -1.78 5.15 -5.80
N LYS A 14 -2.74 5.11 -6.73
CA LYS A 14 -2.91 6.15 -7.77
C LYS A 14 -3.27 7.49 -7.16
N GLN A 15 -4.17 7.53 -6.19
CA GLN A 15 -4.56 8.76 -5.51
C GLN A 15 -3.39 9.36 -4.73
N SER A 16 -2.68 8.55 -3.95
CA SER A 16 -1.48 8.97 -3.20
C SER A 16 -0.34 9.45 -4.11
N HIS A 17 -0.19 8.84 -5.28
CA HIS A 17 0.76 9.24 -6.31
C HIS A 17 0.39 10.59 -6.94
N ASN A 18 -0.87 10.76 -7.34
CA ASN A 18 -1.36 12.00 -7.93
C ASN A 18 -1.25 13.17 -6.96
N LEU A 19 -1.61 12.98 -5.68
CA LEU A 19 -1.41 14.00 -4.64
C LEU A 19 0.06 14.42 -4.52
N ARG A 20 1.02 13.53 -4.75
CA ARG A 20 2.44 13.88 -4.72
C ARG A 20 2.92 14.59 -5.97
N ILE A 21 2.36 14.26 -7.13
CA ILE A 21 2.60 14.99 -8.37
C ILE A 21 2.02 16.40 -8.27
N ASP A 22 0.81 16.55 -7.74
CA ASP A 22 0.13 17.84 -7.55
C ASP A 22 0.88 18.73 -6.56
N ASN A 23 1.58 18.14 -5.58
CA ASN A 23 2.51 18.83 -4.69
C ASN A 23 3.86 19.20 -5.36
N GLY A 24 3.98 19.08 -6.69
CA GLY A 24 5.16 19.49 -7.47
C GLY A 24 6.32 18.49 -7.45
N LYS A 25 6.13 17.25 -6.98
CA LYS A 25 7.21 16.25 -6.97
C LYS A 25 7.33 15.53 -8.31
N HIS A 26 8.58 15.31 -8.73
CA HIS A 26 8.89 14.54 -9.92
C HIS A 26 8.29 13.12 -9.84
N VAL A 27 7.70 12.65 -10.94
CA VAL A 27 6.92 11.40 -11.01
C VAL A 27 7.70 10.19 -10.48
N THR A 28 8.99 10.07 -10.80
CA THR A 28 9.84 8.98 -10.31
C THR A 28 10.09 9.04 -8.81
N LEU A 29 10.17 10.24 -8.22
CA LEU A 29 10.32 10.43 -6.77
C LEU A 29 9.01 10.08 -6.04
N ALA A 30 7.85 10.42 -6.63
CA ALA A 30 6.56 10.07 -6.06
C ALA A 30 6.41 8.53 -5.94
N VAL A 31 6.77 7.81 -7.01
CA VAL A 31 6.78 6.34 -7.05
C VAL A 31 7.77 5.75 -6.05
N THR A 32 9.01 6.24 -6.06
CA THR A 32 10.07 5.74 -5.15
C THR A 32 9.65 5.90 -3.70
N THR A 33 9.06 7.06 -3.35
CA THR A 33 8.63 7.32 -1.98
C THR A 33 7.42 6.47 -1.56
N ILE A 34 6.58 6.01 -2.51
CA ILE A 34 5.51 5.03 -2.20
C ILE A 34 6.13 3.65 -1.96
N MET A 35 7.06 3.22 -2.80
CA MET A 35 7.72 1.92 -2.68
C MET A 35 8.55 1.81 -1.41
N SER A 36 9.32 2.85 -1.04
CA SER A 36 10.09 2.86 0.21
C SER A 36 9.18 2.74 1.43
N LYS A 37 8.01 3.41 1.44
CA LYS A 37 7.04 3.28 2.52
C LYS A 37 6.45 1.87 2.61
N LEU A 38 6.18 1.24 1.46
CA LEU A 38 5.68 -0.13 1.41
C LEU A 38 6.72 -1.13 1.97
N VAL A 39 7.98 -1.00 1.55
CA VAL A 39 9.07 -1.83 2.05
C VAL A 39 9.23 -1.66 3.57
N ILE A 40 9.21 -0.43 4.08
CA ILE A 40 9.29 -0.17 5.52
C ILE A 40 8.11 -0.82 6.25
N HIS A 41 6.89 -0.69 5.73
CA HIS A 41 5.71 -1.28 6.38
C HIS A 41 5.78 -2.80 6.40
N THR A 42 6.16 -3.42 5.28
CA THR A 42 6.36 -4.87 5.23
C THR A 42 7.47 -5.33 6.16
N ASN A 43 8.58 -4.60 6.23
CA ASN A 43 9.67 -4.91 7.15
C ASN A 43 9.23 -4.80 8.61
N ALA A 44 8.40 -3.81 8.95
CA ALA A 44 7.81 -3.69 10.28
C ALA A 44 6.86 -4.86 10.58
N LEU A 45 6.00 -5.24 9.63
CA LEU A 45 5.09 -6.39 9.79
C LEU A 45 5.84 -7.72 9.95
N LEU A 46 6.92 -7.91 9.18
CA LEU A 46 7.79 -9.09 9.27
C LEU A 46 8.54 -9.13 10.59
N HIS A 47 9.03 -7.99 11.07
CA HIS A 47 9.71 -7.90 12.36
C HIS A 47 8.77 -8.19 13.54
N ASP A 48 7.50 -7.79 13.43
CA ASP A 48 6.48 -8.01 14.47
C ASP A 48 5.82 -9.41 14.40
N ASP A 49 6.35 -10.34 13.57
CA ASP A 49 5.79 -11.68 13.31
C ASP A 49 4.27 -11.67 13.04
N ARG A 50 3.75 -10.54 12.54
CA ARG A 50 2.31 -10.37 12.31
C ARG A 50 1.94 -11.08 11.01
N ILE A 51 1.25 -12.20 11.19
CA ILE A 51 0.61 -12.93 10.08
C ILE A 51 -0.42 -12.00 9.43
N TRP A 52 -0.35 -11.85 8.12
CA TRP A 52 -1.31 -11.05 7.36
C TRP A 52 -2.71 -11.64 7.49
N ILE A 53 -3.60 -10.96 8.22
CA ILE A 53 -5.02 -11.33 8.32
C ILE A 53 -5.78 -10.55 7.23
N PRO A 54 -6.32 -11.23 6.21
CA PRO A 54 -7.12 -10.57 5.19
C PRO A 54 -8.36 -9.96 5.82
N LYS A 55 -8.69 -8.72 5.42
CA LYS A 55 -9.85 -7.96 5.96
C LYS A 55 -11.19 -8.72 5.84
N ALA A 56 -11.31 -9.67 4.92
CA ALA A 56 -12.48 -10.53 4.76
C ALA A 56 -12.69 -11.48 5.96
N SER A 57 -11.62 -11.92 6.61
CA SER A 57 -11.68 -12.89 7.71
C SER A 57 -12.21 -12.29 9.02
N LEU A 58 -12.17 -10.95 9.15
CA LEU A 58 -12.69 -10.24 10.33
C LEU A 58 -14.23 -10.10 10.29
N ILE A 59 -14.87 -10.35 9.14
CA ILE A 59 -16.33 -10.22 8.99
C ILE A 59 -17.04 -11.53 9.39
N THR A 60 -16.38 -12.69 9.28
CA THR A 60 -16.97 -13.99 9.65
C THR A 60 -16.97 -14.26 11.16
N MET A 61 -16.13 -13.56 11.93
CA MET A 61 -16.04 -13.75 13.39
C MET A 61 -17.09 -12.93 14.18
N GLU A 62 -17.79 -12.01 13.50
CA GLU A 62 -18.85 -11.15 14.06
C GLU A 62 -20.26 -11.65 13.65
N MET A 63 -20.45 -12.96 13.49
CA MET A 63 -21.77 -13.55 13.30
C MET A 63 -21.92 -14.75 14.25
N PRO A 64 -22.40 -14.55 15.50
CA PRO A 64 -22.95 -15.63 16.31
C PRO A 64 -24.38 -15.95 15.85
N ASP A 65 -24.75 -17.23 16.00
CA ASP A 65 -26.00 -17.92 15.62
C ASP A 65 -27.26 -17.08 15.28
#